data_AF-A0A1I8FHV7-F1
#
_entry.id   AF-A0A1I8FHV7-F1
#
_cell.length_a   1.000
_cell.length_b   1.000
_cell.length_c   1.000
_cell.angle_alpha   90.00
_cell.angle_beta   90.00
_cell.angle_gamma   90.00
#
_symmetry.space_group_name_H-M   'P 1'
#
loop_
_entity.id
_entity.type
_entity.pdbx_description
1 polymer ?
#
loop_
_entity_poly.entity_id
_entity_poly.type
_entity_poly.pdbx_seq_one_letter_code
_entity_poly.pdbx_strand_id
1 'polypeptide(L)'
;MKRTIPETGKITKEAKECVQECVSEFISFITSEASDRCQDDKRKTMNGEDILTAMQAVGLDNYIEPLKLYLLKYREANKLEAANERAGSAGASASASGGVNQDTPSAASSADASGAAPPPSVVSAPTA
;
A
#
# COMPACT_ATOMS: atom_id res chain seq x y z
N MET A 1 4.50 -10.23 16.66
CA MET A 1 4.38 -10.40 18.12
C MET A 1 5.57 -11.11 18.78
N LYS A 2 6.09 -12.24 18.28
CA LYS A 2 7.21 -12.94 18.95
C LYS A 2 8.51 -12.14 19.11
N ARG A 3 8.87 -11.29 18.13
CA ARG A 3 10.13 -10.51 18.16
C ARG A 3 10.21 -9.50 19.31
N THR A 4 9.08 -9.11 19.88
CA THR A 4 9.00 -8.14 20.97
C THR A 4 8.85 -8.82 22.34
N ILE A 5 8.88 -10.15 22.38
CA ILE A 5 8.72 -10.95 23.60
C ILE A 5 10.05 -11.69 23.84
N PRO A 6 10.50 -11.83 25.10
CA PRO A 6 11.69 -12.63 25.42
C PRO A 6 11.60 -14.04 24.84
N GLU A 7 12.75 -14.63 24.52
CA GLU A 7 12.81 -15.93 23.85
C GLU A 7 12.16 -17.07 24.66
N THR A 8 12.19 -16.97 25.99
CA THR A 8 11.53 -17.89 26.93
C THR A 8 10.03 -17.63 27.10
N GLY A 9 9.51 -16.53 26.56
CA GLY A 9 8.13 -16.12 26.69
C GLY A 9 7.17 -16.99 25.87
N LYS A 10 6.07 -17.42 26.50
CA LYS A 10 5.01 -18.20 25.85
C LYS A 10 3.80 -17.30 25.59
N ILE A 11 3.20 -17.43 24.41
CA ILE A 11 1.94 -16.79 24.04
C ILE A 11 0.90 -17.88 23.83
N THR A 12 -0.22 -17.81 24.53
CA THR A 12 -1.33 -18.75 24.34
C THR A 12 -1.98 -18.56 22.97
N LYS A 13 -2.83 -19.49 22.56
CA LYS A 13 -3.53 -19.39 21.28
C LYS A 13 -4.55 -18.25 21.32
N GLU A 14 -5.29 -18.17 22.42
CA GLU A 14 -6.36 -17.21 22.68
C GLU A 14 -5.83 -15.77 22.67
N ALA A 15 -4.64 -15.53 23.23
CA ALA A 15 -4.01 -14.22 23.20
C ALA A 15 -3.61 -13.79 21.78
N LYS A 16 -3.24 -14.75 20.90
CA LYS A 16 -2.93 -14.43 19.49
C LYS A 16 -4.19 -14.09 18.71
N GLU A 17 -5.26 -14.84 18.92
CA GLU A 17 -6.56 -14.62 18.26
C GLU A 17 -7.13 -13.26 18.67
N CYS A 18 -7.14 -12.95 19.97
CA CYS A 18 -7.58 -11.65 20.47
C CYS A 18 -6.78 -10.49 19.85
N VAL A 19 -5.45 -10.58 19.78
CA VAL A 19 -4.64 -9.53 19.15
C VAL A 19 -4.91 -9.43 17.65
N GLN A 20 -5.20 -10.53 16.98
CA GLN A 20 -5.54 -10.51 15.56
C GLN A 20 -6.88 -9.79 15.30
N GLU A 21 -7.88 -10.03 16.16
CA GLU A 21 -9.15 -9.30 16.16
C GLU A 21 -8.92 -7.79 16.40
N CYS A 22 -8.12 -7.44 17.42
CA CYS A 22 -7.76 -6.05 17.70
C CYS A 22 -7.04 -5.38 16.52
N VAL A 23 -6.16 -6.10 15.80
CA VAL A 23 -5.47 -5.55 14.62
C VAL A 23 -6.45 -5.30 13.48
N SER A 24 -7.45 -6.16 13.32
CA SER A 24 -8.48 -5.99 12.29
C SER A 24 -9.36 -4.77 12.58
N GLU A 25 -9.72 -4.59 13.85
CA GLU A 25 -10.44 -3.41 14.33
C GLU A 25 -9.57 -2.15 14.20
N PHE A 26 -8.29 -2.22 14.57
CA PHE A 26 -7.35 -1.12 14.44
C PHE A 26 -7.25 -0.59 13.00
N ILE A 27 -7.15 -1.49 12.01
CA ILE A 27 -7.12 -1.09 10.60
C ILE A 27 -8.42 -0.37 10.23
N SER A 28 -9.56 -0.92 10.64
CA SER A 28 -10.88 -0.34 10.35
C SER A 28 -11.03 1.04 10.99
N PHE A 29 -10.61 1.17 12.25
CA PHE A 29 -10.67 2.41 13.03
C PHE A 29 -9.81 3.53 12.45
N ILE A 30 -8.54 3.25 12.12
CA ILE A 30 -7.68 4.26 11.50
C ILE A 30 -8.20 4.65 10.12
N THR A 31 -8.70 3.68 9.36
CA THR A 31 -9.22 3.94 8.01
C THR A 31 -10.49 4.78 8.05
N SER A 32 -11.37 4.57 9.03
CA SER A 32 -12.57 5.41 9.21
C SER A 32 -12.19 6.85 9.57
N GLU A 33 -11.29 7.06 10.53
CA GLU A 33 -10.83 8.39 10.91
C GLU A 33 -10.17 9.15 9.74
N ALA A 34 -9.34 8.46 8.96
CA ALA A 34 -8.71 9.05 7.78
C ALA A 34 -9.70 9.32 6.64
N SER A 35 -10.70 8.45 6.47
CA SER A 35 -11.80 8.64 5.52
C SER A 35 -12.62 9.88 5.86
N ASP A 36 -13.01 10.04 7.12
CA ASP A 36 -13.83 11.17 7.57
C ASP A 36 -13.09 12.49 7.32
N ARG A 37 -11.79 12.54 7.65
CA ARG A 37 -10.92 13.68 7.34
C ARG A 37 -10.85 13.98 5.83
N CYS A 38 -10.68 12.95 5.00
CA CYS A 38 -10.64 13.10 3.55
C CYS A 38 -11.95 13.68 3.01
N GLN A 39 -13.09 13.24 3.56
CA GLN A 39 -14.41 13.72 3.19
C GLN A 39 -14.65 15.17 3.64
N ASP A 40 -14.20 15.53 4.84
CA ASP A 40 -14.25 16.90 5.36
C ASP A 40 -13.48 17.88 4.46
N ASP A 41 -12.33 17.43 3.93
CA ASP A 41 -11.52 18.16 2.94
C ASP A 41 -12.12 18.13 1.52
N LYS A 42 -13.32 17.59 1.34
CA LYS A 42 -14.04 17.45 0.06
C LYS A 42 -13.30 16.62 -0.98
N ARG A 43 -12.46 15.68 -0.54
CA ARG A 43 -11.73 14.75 -1.40
C ARG A 43 -12.42 13.39 -1.41
N LYS A 44 -12.41 12.75 -2.58
CA LYS A 44 -12.92 11.36 -2.76
C LYS A 44 -11.83 10.30 -2.65
N THR A 45 -10.57 10.73 -2.65
CA THR A 45 -9.41 9.84 -2.65
C THR A 45 -8.57 10.16 -1.42
N MET A 46 -8.52 9.19 -0.52
CA MET A 46 -7.68 9.22 0.66
C MET A 46 -6.20 9.13 0.25
N ASN A 47 -5.34 9.84 0.96
CA ASN A 47 -3.90 9.86 0.73
C ASN A 47 -3.13 9.52 2.02
N GLY A 48 -1.80 9.45 1.92
CA GLY A 48 -0.94 9.12 3.08
C GLY A 48 -0.96 10.17 4.21
N GLU A 49 -1.26 11.43 3.92
CA GLU A 49 -1.33 12.50 4.95
C GLU A 49 -2.60 12.38 5.80
N ASP A 50 -3.69 11.86 5.21
CA ASP A 50 -4.92 11.56 5.95
C ASP A 50 -4.66 10.53 7.05
N ILE A 51 -3.93 9.46 6.70
CA ILE A 51 -3.52 8.41 7.64
C ILE A 51 -2.59 8.98 8.71
N LEU A 52 -1.61 9.81 8.34
CA LEU A 52 -0.71 10.43 9.32
C LEU A 52 -1.48 11.27 10.32
N THR A 53 -2.46 12.05 9.88
CA THR A 53 -3.21 12.84 10.84
C THR A 53 -4.21 12.02 11.66
N ALA A 54 -4.83 10.99 11.07
CA ALA A 54 -5.68 10.07 11.81
C ALA A 54 -4.91 9.38 12.95
N MET A 55 -3.70 8.88 12.67
CA MET A 55 -2.81 8.30 13.68
C MET A 55 -2.50 9.30 14.80
N GLN A 56 -2.31 10.58 14.48
CA GLN A 56 -2.08 11.62 15.48
C GLN A 56 -3.34 11.91 16.32
N ALA A 57 -4.51 11.98 15.68
CA ALA A 57 -5.78 12.27 16.34
C ALA A 57 -6.16 11.21 17.39
N VAL A 58 -5.83 9.94 17.13
CA VAL A 58 -6.10 8.83 18.06
C VAL A 58 -5.01 8.64 19.13
N GLY A 59 -4.00 9.51 19.18
CA GLY A 59 -2.94 9.50 20.19
C GLY A 59 -1.77 8.55 19.92
N LEU A 60 -1.53 8.19 18.66
CA LEU A 60 -0.41 7.35 18.23
C LEU A 60 0.77 8.18 17.71
N ASP A 61 1.07 9.30 18.38
CA ASP A 61 2.11 10.27 18.00
C ASP A 61 3.50 9.64 17.80
N ASN A 62 3.82 8.61 18.58
CA ASN A 62 5.08 7.89 18.50
C ASN A 62 5.28 7.13 17.16
N TYR A 63 4.24 6.99 16.35
CA TYR A 63 4.30 6.39 15.02
C TYR A 63 4.44 7.41 13.88
N ILE A 64 4.24 8.71 14.14
CA ILE A 64 4.18 9.74 13.10
C ILE A 64 5.51 9.89 12.36
N GLU A 65 6.61 10.05 13.09
CA GLU A 65 7.91 10.25 12.47
C GLU A 65 8.38 9.02 11.65
N PRO A 66 8.28 7.78 12.16
CA PRO A 66 8.53 6.59 11.35
C PRO A 66 7.66 6.50 10.08
N LEU A 67 6.36 6.83 10.18
CA LEU A 67 5.45 6.76 9.05
C LEU A 67 5.72 7.83 8.00
N LYS A 68 6.12 9.05 8.40
CA LYS A 68 6.56 10.10 7.47
C LYS A 68 7.78 9.66 6.67
N LEU A 69 8.78 9.08 7.34
CA LEU A 69 9.96 8.54 6.68
C LEU A 69 9.60 7.41 5.71
N TYR A 70 8.68 6.52 6.10
CA TYR A 70 8.18 5.48 5.23
C TYR A 70 7.48 6.05 3.99
N LEU A 71 6.59 7.03 4.17
CA LEU A 71 5.84 7.68 3.08
C LEU A 71 6.78 8.36 2.07
N LEU A 72 7.86 9.00 2.56
CA LEU A 72 8.89 9.59 1.71
C LEU A 72 9.56 8.51 0.83
N LYS A 73 10.05 7.43 1.45
CA LYS A 73 10.71 6.33 0.74
C LYS A 73 9.77 5.62 -0.24
N TYR A 74 8.51 5.45 0.13
CA TYR A 74 7.49 4.88 -0.74
C TYR A 74 7.29 5.73 -2.00
N ARG A 75 7.19 7.06 -1.84
CA ARG A 75 7.08 7.99 -2.97
C ARG A 75 8.32 7.97 -3.87
N GLU A 76 9.52 7.79 -3.31
CA GLU A 76 10.76 7.65 -4.09
C GLU A 76 10.80 6.35 -4.88
N ALA A 77 10.44 5.23 -4.25
CA ALA A 77 10.38 3.92 -4.90
C ALA A 77 9.40 3.91 -6.08
N ASN A 78 8.17 4.41 -5.88
CA ASN A 78 7.16 4.47 -6.95
C ASN A 78 7.60 5.36 -8.13
N LYS A 79 8.36 6.44 -7.87
CA LYS A 79 8.93 7.27 -8.95
C LYS A 79 9.98 6.51 -9.76
N LEU A 80 10.81 5.72 -9.09
CA LEU A 80 11.83 4.90 -9.75
C LEU A 80 11.20 3.80 -10.60
N GLU A 81 10.17 3.12 -10.09
CA GLU A 81 9.41 2.11 -10.84
C GLU A 81 8.76 2.72 -12.08
N ALA A 82 8.06 3.84 -11.94
CA ALA A 82 7.45 4.54 -13.08
C ALA A 82 8.49 5.03 -14.12
N ALA A 83 9.71 5.38 -13.69
CA ALA A 83 10.80 5.74 -14.60
C ALA A 83 11.35 4.52 -15.35
N ASN A 84 11.46 3.37 -14.67
CA ASN A 84 11.94 2.11 -15.26
C ASN A 84 10.95 1.56 -16.31
N GLU A 85 9.64 1.66 -16.06
CA GLU A 85 8.60 1.27 -17.02
C GLU A 85 8.65 2.12 -18.31
N ARG A 86 8.88 3.42 -18.18
CA ARG A 86 9.04 4.34 -19.32
C ARG A 86 10.30 4.06 -20.13
N ALA A 87 11.39 3.65 -19.48
CA ALA A 87 12.62 3.26 -20.15
C ALA A 87 12.48 1.92 -20.88
N GLY A 88 11.73 0.96 -20.32
CA GLY A 88 11.46 -0.34 -20.95
C GLY A 88 10.58 -0.27 -22.20
N SER A 89 9.65 0.69 -22.26
CA SER A 89 8.77 0.88 -23.44
C SER A 89 9.49 1.51 -24.65
N ALA A 90 10.65 2.15 -24.47
CA ALA A 90 11.39 2.79 -25.57
C ALA A 90 12.27 1.80 -26.39
N GLY A 91 12.40 0.55 -25.95
CA GLY A 91 13.23 -0.47 -26.60
C GLY A 91 12.50 -1.41 -27.57
N ALA A 92 11.17 -1.33 -27.69
CA ALA A 92 10.36 -2.26 -28.47
C ALA A 92 9.68 -1.58 -29.68
N SER A 93 10.44 -0.87 -30.50
CA SER A 93 9.98 -0.46 -31.83
C SER A 93 11.10 -0.55 -32.86
N ALA A 94 11.46 -1.80 -33.21
CA ALA A 94 12.12 -2.08 -34.48
C ALA A 94 11.65 -3.44 -35.05
N SER A 95 10.91 -3.35 -36.16
CA SER A 95 10.66 -4.39 -37.18
C SER A 95 9.50 -5.37 -36.97
N ALA A 96 8.39 -5.18 -37.72
CA ALA A 96 8.11 -5.94 -38.95
C ALA A 96 6.75 -5.53 -39.57
N SER A 97 6.69 -5.48 -40.90
CA SER A 97 5.51 -5.08 -41.69
C SER A 97 4.64 -6.27 -42.12
N GLY A 98 3.33 -6.06 -42.30
CA GLY A 98 2.54 -6.66 -43.39
C GLY A 98 1.27 -7.43 -43.01
N GLY A 99 0.14 -7.11 -43.67
CA GLY A 99 -1.03 -7.99 -43.81
C GLY A 99 -2.39 -7.38 -43.43
N VAL A 100 -3.46 -7.71 -44.17
CA VAL A 100 -4.72 -6.96 -44.35
C VAL A 100 -5.97 -7.74 -43.84
N ASN A 101 -6.94 -7.01 -43.25
CA ASN A 101 -8.40 -7.21 -43.00
C ASN A 101 -9.01 -8.58 -42.61
N GLN A 102 -9.89 -8.62 -41.59
CA GLN A 102 -11.39 -8.58 -41.70
C GLN A 102 -12.12 -8.73 -40.33
N ASP A 103 -13.34 -8.17 -40.27
CA ASP A 103 -14.34 -8.00 -39.17
C ASP A 103 -14.74 -9.21 -38.29
N THR A 104 -15.08 -8.94 -37.01
CA THR A 104 -16.44 -9.10 -36.39
C THR A 104 -16.40 -8.88 -34.85
N PRO A 105 -17.54 -8.53 -34.18
CA PRO A 105 -17.54 -7.82 -32.91
C PRO A 105 -17.67 -8.74 -31.68
N SER A 106 -17.08 -8.36 -30.54
CA SER A 106 -17.43 -8.96 -29.25
C SER A 106 -17.28 -7.99 -28.09
N ALA A 107 -18.23 -8.10 -27.16
CA ALA A 107 -18.60 -7.16 -26.11
C ALA A 107 -17.51 -6.91 -25.06
N ALA A 108 -17.34 -5.65 -24.65
CA ALA A 108 -16.57 -5.28 -23.47
C ALA A 108 -17.49 -5.24 -22.25
N SER A 109 -17.34 -6.26 -21.41
CA SER A 109 -17.84 -6.30 -20.04
C SER A 109 -16.95 -5.44 -19.14
N SER A 110 -17.61 -4.84 -18.16
CA SER A 110 -17.05 -4.10 -17.02
C SER A 110 -16.07 -4.96 -16.22
N ALA A 111 -14.89 -4.43 -15.90
CA ALA A 111 -14.08 -4.92 -14.79
C ALA A 111 -13.39 -3.75 -14.08
N ASP A 112 -13.86 -3.54 -12.85
CA ASP A 112 -13.26 -2.78 -11.76
C ASP A 112 -11.78 -3.18 -11.58
N ALA A 113 -10.89 -2.19 -11.53
CA ALA A 113 -9.47 -2.39 -11.31
C ALA A 113 -9.02 -1.61 -10.08
N SER A 114 -9.35 -2.12 -8.89
CA SER A 114 -8.62 -1.80 -7.67
C SER A 114 -7.28 -2.54 -7.66
N GLY A 115 -6.28 -2.00 -8.38
CA GLY A 115 -4.91 -2.46 -8.39
C GLY A 115 -4.02 -1.62 -7.48
N ALA A 116 -4.12 -1.79 -6.16
CA ALA A 116 -3.12 -1.25 -5.24
C ALA A 116 -1.90 -2.19 -5.24
N ALA A 117 -0.76 -1.70 -5.73
CA ALA A 117 0.50 -2.44 -5.73
C ALA A 117 0.92 -2.79 -4.28
N PRO A 118 1.48 -3.99 -4.04
CA PRO A 118 1.96 -4.37 -2.71
C PRO A 118 3.08 -3.42 -2.26
N PRO A 119 3.21 -3.14 -0.95
CA PRO A 119 4.27 -2.28 -0.44
C PRO A 119 5.64 -2.88 -0.80
N PRO A 120 6.65 -2.04 -1.12
CA PRO A 120 7.99 -2.52 -1.45
C PRO A 120 8.56 -3.33 -0.29
N SER A 121 9.05 -4.53 -0.60
CA SER A 121 9.69 -5.43 0.36
C SER A 121 10.83 -4.69 1.06
N VAL A 122 10.67 -4.43 2.36
CA VAL A 122 11.77 -3.93 3.19
C VAL A 122 12.88 -4.99 3.17
N VAL A 123 13.97 -4.66 2.48
CA VAL A 123 15.19 -5.47 2.49
C VAL A 123 15.56 -5.71 3.96
N SER A 124 15.64 -6.98 4.35
CA SER A 124 16.06 -7.33 5.71
C SER A 124 17.47 -6.78 5.90
N ALA A 125 17.62 -5.82 6.82
CA ALA A 125 18.93 -5.35 7.23
C ALA A 125 19.74 -6.55 7.76
N PRO A 126 21.03 -6.66 7.43
CA PRO A 126 21.87 -7.74 7.96
C PRO A 126 21.97 -7.58 9.48
N THR A 127 21.59 -8.62 10.20
CA THR A 127 21.84 -8.75 11.64
C THR A 127 23.36 -8.74 11.86
N ALA A 128 23.83 -7.79 12.66
CA ALA A 128 25.15 -7.84 13.29
C ALA A 128 25.03 -8.51 14.67
#